data_AF-A0A850R9T7-F1
#
_entry.id   AF-A0A850R9T7-F1
#
_cell.length_a   1.000
_cell.length_b   1.000
_cell.length_c   1.000
_cell.angle_alpha   90.00
_cell.angle_beta   90.00
_cell.angle_gamma   90.00
#
_symmetry.space_group_name_H-M   'P 1'
#
loop_
_entity.id
_entity.type
_entity.pdbx_description
1 polymer ?
#
loop_
_entity_poly.entity_id
_entity_poly.type
_entity_poly.pdbx_seq_one_letter_code
_entity_poly.pdbx_strand_id
1 'polypeptide(L)'
;MPNDLDSAERLVIPEFLEDRQSEAQVRREARIHLARLEADIAYFQARLELIGEPISSNRAAQRKLFTLLHKAIANQILDTRRRHADLR
;
A
#
# COMPACT_ATOMS: atom_id res chain seq x y z
N MET A 1 14.54 40.09 -40.61
CA MET A 1 13.48 39.06 -40.66
C MET A 1 13.39 38.44 -39.28
N PRO A 2 12.30 38.63 -38.53
CA PRO A 2 12.12 37.90 -37.27
C PRO A 2 11.79 36.46 -37.64
N ASN A 3 12.63 35.52 -37.20
CA ASN A 3 12.30 34.11 -37.29
C ASN A 3 11.44 33.77 -36.07
N ASP A 4 10.16 34.14 -36.17
CA ASP A 4 9.10 33.44 -35.46
C ASP A 4 9.22 31.98 -35.87
N LEU A 5 9.49 31.08 -34.91
CA LEU A 5 9.20 29.64 -34.91
C LEU A 5 10.07 28.97 -33.83
N ASP A 6 9.79 29.23 -32.55
CA ASP A 6 10.11 28.25 -31.49
C ASP A 6 9.21 28.38 -30.24
N SER A 7 7.98 28.87 -30.44
CA SER A 7 6.99 29.01 -29.36
C SER A 7 5.88 27.96 -29.44
N ALA A 8 5.86 27.13 -30.49
CA ALA A 8 4.96 26.00 -30.61
C ALA A 8 5.63 24.77 -29.98
N GLU A 9 4.93 24.09 -29.08
CA GLU A 9 5.32 22.83 -28.41
C GLU A 9 6.02 22.91 -27.06
N ARG A 10 5.92 24.02 -26.31
CA ARG A 10 5.63 23.82 -24.88
C ARG A 10 4.21 23.27 -24.82
N LEU A 11 4.09 21.95 -24.90
CA LEU A 11 2.90 21.20 -24.50
C LEU A 11 2.53 21.68 -23.10
N VAL A 12 1.68 22.70 -23.03
CA VAL A 12 1.01 23.09 -21.80
C VAL A 12 0.08 21.92 -21.52
N ILE A 13 0.56 20.96 -20.73
CA ILE A 13 -0.31 19.92 -20.21
C ILE A 13 -1.39 20.68 -19.46
N PRO A 14 -2.66 20.58 -19.87
CA PRO A 14 -3.73 21.23 -19.15
C PRO A 14 -3.71 20.76 -17.70
N GLU A 15 -3.82 21.68 -16.75
CA GLU A 15 -3.74 21.43 -15.29
C GLU A 15 -4.67 20.28 -14.84
N PHE A 16 -5.84 20.13 -15.48
CA PHE A 16 -6.78 19.03 -15.22
C PHE A 16 -6.26 17.62 -15.61
N LEU A 17 -5.27 17.51 -16.52
CA LEU A 17 -4.60 16.26 -16.86
C LEU A 17 -3.50 15.91 -15.85
N GLU A 18 -2.82 16.91 -15.28
CA GLU A 18 -1.87 16.69 -14.17
C GLU A 18 -2.59 16.21 -12.91
N ASP A 19 -3.75 16.80 -12.58
CA ASP A 19 -4.58 16.34 -11.46
C ASP A 19 -5.07 14.90 -11.64
N ARG A 20 -5.46 14.51 -12.86
CA ARG A 20 -5.86 13.12 -13.14
C ARG A 20 -4.70 12.14 -13.05
N GLN A 21 -3.51 12.56 -13.47
CA GLN A 21 -2.30 11.74 -13.33
C GLN A 21 -1.88 11.61 -11.87
N SER A 22 -2.00 12.67 -11.07
CA SER A 22 -1.71 12.66 -9.64
C SER A 22 -2.70 11.76 -8.88
N GLU A 23 -4.01 11.86 -9.16
CA GLU A 23 -5.02 10.96 -8.59
C GLU A 23 -4.82 9.49 -8.99
N ALA A 24 -4.46 9.23 -10.25
CA ALA A 24 -4.15 7.88 -10.72
C ALA A 24 -2.91 7.31 -10.01
N GLN A 25 -1.89 8.14 -9.80
CA GLN A 25 -0.68 7.77 -9.08
C GLN A 25 -0.97 7.48 -7.60
N VAL A 26 -1.72 8.35 -6.92
CA VAL A 26 -2.13 8.15 -5.52
C VAL A 26 -2.92 6.85 -5.37
N ARG A 27 -3.87 6.57 -6.28
CA ARG A 27 -4.61 5.31 -6.29
C ARG A 27 -3.70 4.11 -6.51
N ARG A 28 -2.74 4.20 -7.43
CA ARG A 28 -1.76 3.13 -7.69
C ARG A 28 -0.91 2.84 -6.46
N GLU A 29 -0.39 3.87 -5.81
CA GLU A 29 0.40 3.74 -4.59
C GLU A 29 -0.41 3.13 -3.45
N ALA A 30 -1.65 3.56 -3.28
CA ALA A 30 -2.54 3.00 -2.27
C ALA A 30 -2.86 1.52 -2.53
N ARG A 31 -3.03 1.10 -3.80
CA ARG A 31 -3.18 -0.33 -4.17
C ARG A 31 -1.94 -1.15 -3.88
N ILE A 32 -0.75 -0.63 -4.23
CA ILE A 32 0.52 -1.30 -3.92
C ILE A 32 0.69 -1.43 -2.41
N HIS A 33 0.38 -0.38 -1.66
CA HIS A 33 0.44 -0.39 -0.21
C HIS A 33 -0.52 -1.44 0.37
N LEU A 34 -1.78 -1.47 -0.09
CA LEU A 34 -2.76 -2.47 0.33
C LEU A 34 -2.28 -3.90 0.05
N ALA A 35 -1.76 -4.17 -1.15
CA ALA A 35 -1.24 -5.48 -1.51
C ALA A 35 -0.06 -5.92 -0.62
N ARG A 36 0.80 -4.99 -0.20
CA ARG A 36 1.88 -5.28 0.77
C ARG A 36 1.33 -5.67 2.14
N LEU A 37 0.35 -4.92 2.64
CA LEU A 37 -0.30 -5.25 3.92
C LEU A 37 -1.00 -6.62 3.86
N GLU A 38 -1.64 -6.94 2.75
CA GLU A 38 -2.27 -8.25 2.55
C GLU A 38 -1.24 -9.39 2.50
N ALA A 39 -0.08 -9.16 1.88
CA ALA A 39 1.03 -10.12 1.89
C ALA A 39 1.59 -10.33 3.32
N ASP A 40 1.72 -9.26 4.11
CA ASP A 40 2.16 -9.34 5.50
C ASP A 40 1.19 -10.15 6.36
N ILE A 41 -0.14 -9.98 6.19
CA ILE A 41 -1.15 -10.80 6.85
C ILE A 41 -0.95 -12.28 6.52
N ALA A 42 -0.82 -12.62 5.24
CA ALA A 42 -0.65 -14.01 4.80
C ALA A 42 0.63 -14.62 5.38
N TYR A 43 1.73 -13.86 5.36
CA TYR A 43 3.00 -14.29 5.95
C TYR A 43 2.88 -14.53 7.47
N PHE A 44 2.25 -13.62 8.21
CA PHE A 44 2.09 -13.78 9.67
C PHE A 44 1.17 -14.96 10.02
N GLN A 45 0.11 -15.20 9.24
CA GLN A 45 -0.75 -16.37 9.39
C GLN A 45 0.05 -17.67 9.19
N ALA A 46 0.77 -17.80 8.08
CA ALA A 46 1.61 -18.95 7.80
C ALA A 46 2.68 -19.16 8.90
N ARG A 47 3.24 -18.07 9.43
CA ARG A 47 4.23 -18.15 10.50
C ARG A 47 3.63 -18.63 11.82
N LEU A 48 2.42 -18.19 12.16
CA LEU A 48 1.69 -18.65 13.35
C LEU A 48 1.32 -20.14 13.24
N GLU A 49 0.92 -20.60 12.06
CA GLU A 49 0.68 -22.01 11.77
C GLU A 49 1.98 -22.83 11.95
N LEU A 50 3.10 -22.35 11.40
CA LEU A 50 4.41 -22.99 11.53
C LEU A 50 4.91 -23.05 12.99
N ILE A 51 4.62 -22.03 13.81
CA ILE A 51 5.00 -22.05 15.23
C ILE A 51 4.18 -23.11 15.97
N GLY A 52 2.89 -23.25 15.65
CA GLY A 52 1.98 -24.20 16.28
C GLY A 52 1.85 -24.00 17.79
N GLU A 53 1.64 -25.10 18.51
CA GLU A 53 1.61 -25.09 19.97
C GLU A 53 3.02 -24.82 20.54
N PRO A 54 3.22 -23.78 21.36
CA PRO A 54 4.54 -23.39 21.81
C PRO A 54 5.06 -24.34 22.91
N ILE A 55 6.05 -25.16 22.56
CA ILE A 55 6.76 -26.05 23.49
C ILE A 55 7.92 -25.37 24.26
N SER A 56 8.19 -24.09 24.01
CA SER A 56 9.25 -23.34 24.67
C SER A 56 8.90 -21.86 24.84
N SER A 57 9.53 -21.20 25.81
CA SER A 57 9.32 -19.76 26.07
C SER A 57 9.63 -18.90 24.84
N ASN A 58 10.64 -19.26 24.05
CA ASN A 58 10.95 -18.56 22.80
C ASN A 58 9.81 -18.71 21.78
N ARG A 59 9.28 -19.93 21.57
CA ARG A 59 8.13 -20.13 20.67
C ARG A 59 6.88 -19.41 21.17
N ALA A 60 6.65 -19.38 22.48
CA ALA A 60 5.55 -18.62 23.07
C ALA A 60 5.68 -17.12 22.80
N ALA A 61 6.88 -16.56 22.97
CA ALA A 61 7.18 -15.16 22.67
C ALA A 61 6.99 -14.84 21.18
N GLN A 62 7.48 -15.70 20.28
CA GLN A 62 7.28 -15.56 18.84
C GLN A 62 5.79 -15.60 18.47
N ARG A 63 5.03 -16.56 19.00
CA ARG A 63 3.59 -16.66 18.76
C ARG A 63 2.86 -15.38 19.20
N LYS A 64 3.20 -14.86 20.38
CA LYS A 64 2.65 -13.60 20.88
C LYS A 64 2.98 -12.42 19.96
N LEU A 65 4.23 -12.30 19.53
CA LEU A 65 4.67 -11.24 18.61
C LEU A 65 3.92 -11.30 17.27
N PHE A 66 3.90 -12.45 16.60
CA PHE A 66 3.23 -12.58 15.31
C PHE A 66 1.71 -12.39 15.41
N THR A 67 1.10 -12.75 16.54
CA THR A 67 -0.31 -12.45 16.81
C THR A 67 -0.56 -10.94 16.91
N LEU A 68 0.34 -10.20 17.56
CA LEU A 68 0.23 -8.73 17.66
C LEU A 68 0.45 -8.07 16.30
N LEU A 69 1.45 -8.52 15.53
CA LEU A 69 1.71 -8.02 14.19
C LEU A 69 0.52 -8.27 13.25
N HIS A 70 -0.04 -9.48 13.26
CA HIS A 70 -1.22 -9.83 12.47
C HIS A 70 -2.41 -8.89 12.78
N LYS A 71 -2.70 -8.64 14.06
CA LYS A 71 -3.74 -7.70 14.47
C LYS A 71 -3.45 -6.25 14.05
N ALA A 72 -2.21 -5.80 14.19
CA ALA A 72 -1.81 -4.45 13.83
C ALA A 72 -1.97 -4.19 12.32
N ILE A 73 -1.53 -5.12 11.47
CA ILE A 73 -1.69 -5.00 10.03
C ILE A 73 -3.16 -5.10 9.62
N ALA A 74 -3.95 -5.95 10.27
CA ALA A 74 -5.39 -6.04 9.99
C ALA A 74 -6.09 -4.69 10.21
N ASN A 75 -5.73 -3.97 11.28
CA ASN A 75 -6.23 -2.63 11.52
C ASN A 75 -5.75 -1.64 10.46
N GLN A 76 -4.48 -1.68 10.06
CA GLN A 76 -3.96 -0.83 8.98
C GLN A 76 -4.68 -1.05 7.65
N ILE A 77 -5.03 -2.31 7.31
CA ILE A 77 -5.82 -2.62 6.11
C ILE A 77 -7.20 -1.96 6.20
N LEU A 78 -7.87 -2.06 7.36
CA LEU A 78 -9.18 -1.44 7.55
C LEU A 78 -9.10 0.08 7.41
N ASP A 79 -8.08 0.71 7.98
CA ASP A 79 -7.88 2.17 7.90
C ASP A 79 -7.50 2.62 6.48
N THR A 80 -6.67 1.86 5.77
CA THR A 80 -6.32 2.14 4.36
C THR A 80 -7.55 1.99 3.46
N ARG A 81 -8.37 0.95 3.64
CA ARG A 81 -9.63 0.78 2.89
C ARG A 81 -10.66 1.87 3.20
N ARG A 82 -10.71 2.38 4.44
CA ARG A 82 -11.58 3.51 4.83
C ARG A 82 -11.13 4.82 4.18
N ARG A 83 -9.83 5.10 4.17
CA ARG A 83 -9.25 6.31 3.56
C ARG A 83 -9.35 6.32 2.04
N HIS A 84 -9.38 5.14 1.43
CA HIS A 84 -9.47 4.99 -0.02
C HIS A 84 -10.64 4.06 -0.38
N ALA A 85 -11.86 4.50 -0.04
CA ALA A 85 -13.09 3.76 -0.30
C ALA A 85 -13.27 3.38 -1.79
N ASP A 86 -12.64 4.15 -2.67
CA ASP A 86 -12.69 4.01 -4.13
C ASP A 86 -11.73 2.94 -4.69
N LEU A 87 -11.00 2.22 -3.84
CA LEU A 87 -10.08 1.15 -4.26
C LEU A 87 -10.75 -0.22 -4.42
N ARG A 88 -12.06 -0.31 -4.24
CA ARG A 88 -12.83 -1.55 -4.44
C ARG A 88 -13.10 -1.84 -5.92
#